data_AF-A0A9P6E3R6-F1
#
_entry.id   AF-A0A9P6E3R6-F1
#
_cell.length_a   1.000
_cell.length_b   1.000
_cell.length_c   1.000
_cell.angle_alpha   90.00
_cell.angle_beta   90.00
_cell.angle_gamma   90.00
#
_symmetry.space_group_name_H-M   'P 1'
#
loop_
_entity.id
_entity.type
_entity.pdbx_description
1 polymer ?
#
loop_
_entity_poly.entity_id
_entity_poly.type
_entity_poly.pdbx_seq_one_letter_code
_entity_poly.pdbx_strand_id
1 'polypeptide(L)'
;MDRSRGRIQVINGVVYYSPNSSRDVEVPAAVDKNKTPFILPTAMAKCIQISQTWFTVWEHFSLIQLPALKHASLSLRHIIHSNDILGCRHYDFAAGSPPSPHDFGFPKPQPYYKAMAKCIQISRTWFTVWGALLSYSIACAETRQSQSQTHHSFKQHSWMQFLASNRKTIDFHPWIDQLGASAMEAFFQQQKERNKRICQRETLTERQKRENCEQQPPTASSVVILWSHTCTGEYKSSKIMGKQQRLEHLDSYSENQKRYNAFHNEWHIC
;
A
#
# COMPACT_ATOMS: atom_id res chain seq x y z
N MET A 1 -42.89 -13.71 -33.57
CA MET A 1 -42.14 -13.45 -32.31
C MET A 1 -41.73 -12.00 -32.30
N ASP A 2 -42.20 -11.24 -31.32
CA ASP A 2 -41.89 -9.83 -31.15
C ASP A 2 -40.40 -9.64 -30.82
N ARG A 3 -39.68 -8.90 -31.67
CA ARG A 3 -38.24 -8.60 -31.53
C ARG A 3 -37.98 -7.18 -31.05
N SER A 4 -39.03 -6.40 -30.76
CA SER A 4 -38.92 -4.97 -30.44
C SER A 4 -38.26 -4.69 -29.08
N ARG A 5 -38.20 -5.67 -28.16
CA ARG A 5 -37.72 -5.48 -26.77
C ARG A 5 -36.40 -6.17 -26.43
N GLY A 6 -35.62 -6.54 -27.46
CA GLY A 6 -34.35 -7.25 -27.30
C GLY A 6 -34.50 -8.71 -26.84
N ARG A 7 -33.40 -9.47 -26.88
CA ARG A 7 -33.38 -10.90 -26.54
C ARG A 7 -32.82 -11.13 -25.13
N ILE A 8 -33.52 -11.94 -24.34
CA ILE A 8 -33.03 -12.47 -23.06
C ILE A 8 -32.84 -13.97 -23.22
N GLN A 9 -31.71 -14.50 -22.75
CA GLN A 9 -31.44 -15.94 -22.73
C GLN A 9 -30.86 -16.34 -21.38
N VAL A 10 -31.29 -17.48 -20.85
CA VAL A 10 -30.68 -18.09 -19.67
C VAL A 10 -29.81 -19.26 -20.14
N ILE A 11 -28.51 -19.18 -19.90
CA ILE A 11 -27.55 -20.23 -20.25
C ILE A 11 -26.86 -20.65 -18.95
N ASN A 12 -27.05 -21.92 -18.54
CA ASN A 12 -26.49 -22.48 -17.30
C ASN A 12 -26.83 -21.65 -16.03
N GLY A 13 -28.07 -21.17 -15.92
CA GLY A 13 -28.51 -20.35 -14.78
C GLY A 13 -28.03 -18.90 -14.79
N VAL A 14 -27.26 -18.50 -15.80
CA VAL A 14 -26.79 -17.11 -15.98
C VAL A 14 -27.67 -16.43 -17.03
N VAL A 15 -28.21 -15.26 -16.69
CA VAL A 15 -29.08 -14.48 -17.58
C VAL A 15 -28.23 -13.54 -18.45
N TYR A 16 -28.41 -13.62 -19.77
CA TYR A 16 -27.77 -12.79 -20.78
C TYR A 16 -28.79 -11.88 -21.46
N TYR A 17 -28.46 -10.60 -21.54
CA TYR A 17 -29.29 -9.57 -22.16
C TYR A 17 -28.63 -9.08 -23.45
N SER A 18 -29.41 -8.96 -24.52
CA SER A 18 -29.01 -8.19 -25.70
C SER A 18 -28.83 -6.72 -25.32
N PRO A 19 -27.85 -6.00 -25.89
CA PRO A 19 -27.64 -4.57 -25.63
C PRO A 19 -28.87 -3.68 -25.86
N ASN A 20 -29.82 -4.14 -26.69
CA ASN A 20 -31.07 -3.43 -26.99
C ASN A 20 -32.26 -3.95 -26.16
N SER A 21 -32.02 -4.61 -25.01
CA SER A 21 -33.10 -5.08 -24.15
C SER A 21 -33.60 -3.96 -23.24
N SER A 22 -34.89 -3.62 -23.37
CA SER A 22 -35.59 -2.60 -22.58
C SER A 22 -36.56 -3.20 -21.57
N ARG A 23 -36.35 -4.47 -21.17
CA ARG A 23 -37.21 -5.16 -20.20
C ARG A 23 -36.72 -4.89 -18.78
N ASP A 24 -37.64 -4.52 -17.89
CA ASP A 24 -37.37 -4.47 -16.46
C ASP A 24 -37.07 -5.87 -15.92
N VAL A 25 -35.99 -5.99 -15.14
CA VAL A 25 -35.56 -7.24 -14.52
C VAL A 25 -35.68 -7.08 -13.00
N GLU A 26 -36.36 -8.02 -12.35
CA GLU A 26 -36.37 -8.09 -10.89
C GLU A 26 -34.97 -8.44 -10.38
N VAL A 27 -34.36 -7.51 -9.65
CA VAL A 27 -33.08 -7.73 -8.97
C VAL A 27 -33.35 -8.64 -7.76
N PRO A 28 -32.61 -9.75 -7.57
CA PRO A 28 -32.76 -10.58 -6.39
C PRO A 28 -32.62 -9.76 -5.10
N ALA A 29 -33.42 -10.08 -4.09
CA ALA A 29 -33.37 -9.42 -2.80
C ALA A 29 -31.94 -9.43 -2.22
N ALA A 30 -31.51 -8.31 -1.65
CA ALA A 30 -30.17 -8.16 -1.10
C ALA A 30 -29.86 -9.29 -0.11
N VAL A 31 -28.70 -9.93 -0.28
CA VAL A 31 -28.25 -11.00 0.61
C VAL A 31 -28.07 -10.42 2.02
N ASP A 32 -28.67 -11.08 3.02
CA ASP A 32 -28.55 -10.72 4.42
C ASP A 32 -27.06 -10.76 4.83
N LYS A 33 -26.51 -9.57 5.10
CA LYS A 33 -25.08 -9.39 5.42
C LYS A 33 -24.67 -10.22 6.65
N ASN A 34 -25.63 -10.53 7.54
CA ASN A 34 -25.40 -11.29 8.76
C ASN A 34 -25.26 -12.80 8.54
N LYS A 35 -25.54 -13.31 7.33
CA LYS A 35 -25.39 -14.73 6.98
C LYS A 35 -24.14 -15.02 6.14
N THR A 36 -23.27 -14.02 5.95
CA THR A 36 -22.01 -14.24 5.26
C THR A 36 -21.00 -14.91 6.20
N PRO A 37 -20.35 -16.03 5.82
CA PRO A 37 -19.42 -16.76 6.68
C PRO A 37 -18.08 -16.03 6.94
N PHE A 38 -17.97 -14.75 6.54
CA PHE A 38 -16.76 -13.93 6.63
C PHE A 38 -16.92 -12.75 7.60
N ILE A 39 -17.79 -12.86 8.62
CA ILE A 39 -17.89 -11.84 9.66
C ILE A 39 -16.68 -11.97 10.60
N LEU A 40 -15.70 -11.09 10.42
CA LEU A 40 -14.63 -10.89 11.41
C LEU A 40 -15.24 -10.35 12.72
N PRO A 41 -14.76 -10.81 13.89
CA PRO A 41 -15.17 -10.25 15.18
C PRO A 41 -14.98 -8.73 15.19
N THR A 42 -15.97 -7.99 15.67
CA THR A 42 -16.00 -6.51 15.65
C THR A 42 -14.77 -5.86 16.32
N ALA A 43 -14.11 -6.57 17.24
CA ALA A 43 -12.85 -6.16 17.86
C ALA A 43 -11.65 -6.18 16.88
N MET A 44 -11.58 -7.16 15.96
CA MET A 44 -10.54 -7.22 14.92
C MET A 44 -10.80 -6.24 13.78
N ALA A 45 -12.07 -5.94 13.48
CA ALA A 45 -12.44 -4.99 12.43
C ALA A 45 -11.93 -3.56 12.67
N LYS A 46 -11.69 -3.16 13.94
CA LYS A 46 -11.10 -1.86 14.27
C LYS A 46 -9.58 -1.79 14.08
N CYS A 47 -8.87 -2.91 14.24
CA CYS A 47 -7.42 -2.98 14.03
C CYS A 47 -7.05 -3.22 12.55
N ILE A 48 -7.97 -3.78 11.76
CA ILE A 48 -7.80 -4.07 10.34
C ILE A 48 -8.46 -2.96 9.52
N GLN A 49 -8.14 -1.69 9.79
CA GLN A 49 -8.26 -0.65 8.76
C GLN A 49 -7.03 -0.76 7.86
N ILE A 50 -7.01 -1.81 7.02
CA ILE A 50 -6.00 -1.92 5.95
C ILE A 50 -6.14 -0.66 5.12
N SER A 51 -5.09 0.16 5.13
CA SER A 51 -5.04 1.42 4.42
C SER A 51 -5.44 1.20 2.96
N GLN A 52 -6.51 1.86 2.51
CA GLN A 52 -7.05 1.72 1.15
C GLN A 52 -6.00 2.01 0.06
N THR A 53 -4.90 2.68 0.41
CA THR A 53 -3.75 2.93 -0.47
C THR A 53 -3.00 1.65 -0.87
N TRP A 54 -3.08 0.58 -0.05
CA TRP A 54 -2.44 -0.71 -0.32
C TRP A 54 -3.10 -1.48 -1.45
N PHE A 55 -4.37 -1.20 -1.78
CA PHE A 55 -5.08 -1.95 -2.82
C PHE A 55 -5.04 -1.24 -4.18
N THR A 56 -5.06 0.10 -4.20
CA THR A 56 -5.06 0.89 -5.45
C THR A 56 -3.76 0.76 -6.26
N VAL A 57 -2.61 0.61 -5.61
CA VAL A 57 -1.33 0.37 -6.30
C VAL A 57 -1.26 -1.03 -6.94
N TRP A 58 -2.08 -1.98 -6.45
CA TRP A 58 -1.90 -3.41 -6.73
C TRP A 58 -2.95 -4.03 -7.67
N GLU A 59 -3.93 -3.26 -8.16
CA GLU A 59 -4.97 -3.75 -9.10
C GLU A 59 -4.41 -4.34 -10.41
N HIS A 60 -3.17 -4.02 -10.76
CA HIS A 60 -2.53 -4.44 -12.01
C HIS A 60 -1.78 -5.78 -11.91
N PHE A 61 -1.67 -6.38 -10.72
CA PHE A 61 -0.91 -7.63 -10.55
C PHE A 61 -1.78 -8.86 -10.81
N SER A 62 -1.24 -9.82 -11.58
CA SER A 62 -1.87 -11.13 -11.84
C SER A 62 -0.83 -12.25 -11.68
N LEU A 63 -1.29 -13.46 -11.36
CA LEU A 63 -0.42 -14.63 -11.15
C LEU A 63 0.03 -15.29 -12.45
N ILE A 64 -0.43 -14.78 -13.60
CA ILE A 64 -0.05 -15.34 -14.89
C ILE A 64 1.26 -14.68 -15.34
N GLN A 65 2.23 -15.51 -15.68
CA GLN A 65 3.44 -15.07 -16.40
C GLN A 65 3.05 -14.67 -17.82
N LEU A 66 2.72 -13.40 -18.00
CA LEU A 66 2.75 -12.81 -19.34
C LEU A 66 4.20 -12.45 -19.67
N PRO A 67 4.70 -12.71 -20.89
CA PRO A 67 6.08 -12.36 -21.28
C PRO A 67 6.44 -10.88 -21.02
N ALA A 68 5.43 -10.00 -21.05
CA ALA A 68 5.54 -8.57 -20.76
C ALA A 68 5.43 -8.18 -19.27
N LEU A 69 5.07 -9.11 -18.37
CA LEU A 69 4.81 -8.84 -16.93
C LEU A 69 5.67 -9.72 -15.99
N LYS A 70 6.94 -9.95 -16.32
CA LYS A 70 7.86 -10.73 -15.47
C LYS A 70 7.90 -10.22 -14.02
N HIS A 71 7.81 -8.90 -13.82
CA HIS A 71 7.84 -8.22 -12.51
C HIS A 71 6.65 -8.59 -11.58
N ALA A 72 5.48 -8.89 -12.13
CA ALA A 72 4.29 -9.17 -11.32
C ALA A 72 4.36 -10.55 -10.64
N SER A 73 4.87 -11.56 -11.36
CA SER A 73 5.04 -12.91 -10.83
C SER A 73 6.12 -13.01 -9.74
N LEU A 74 7.13 -12.14 -9.81
CA LEU A 74 8.16 -12.00 -8.78
C LEU A 74 7.56 -11.48 -7.47
N SER A 75 6.73 -10.44 -7.53
CA SER A 75 6.16 -9.77 -6.35
C SER A 75 5.39 -10.72 -5.41
N LEU A 76 4.64 -11.68 -5.95
CA LEU A 76 3.88 -12.62 -5.11
C LEU A 76 4.75 -13.72 -4.49
N ARG A 77 5.76 -14.26 -5.19
CA ARG A 77 6.70 -15.20 -4.55
C ARG A 77 7.33 -14.56 -3.31
N HIS A 78 7.63 -13.27 -3.38
CA HIS A 78 8.12 -12.52 -2.23
C HIS A 78 7.07 -12.39 -1.12
N ILE A 79 5.79 -12.14 -1.43
CA ILE A 79 4.72 -12.08 -0.43
C ILE A 79 4.55 -13.43 0.28
N ILE A 80 4.51 -14.54 -0.47
CA ILE A 80 4.39 -15.89 0.09
C ILE A 80 5.60 -16.22 0.97
N HIS A 81 6.81 -15.94 0.49
CA HIS A 81 8.02 -16.21 1.26
C HIS A 81 8.15 -15.31 2.49
N SER A 82 7.73 -14.05 2.40
CA SER A 82 7.69 -13.14 3.54
C SER A 82 6.69 -13.60 4.60
N ASN A 83 5.53 -14.12 4.19
CA ASN A 83 4.55 -14.72 5.09
C ASN A 83 5.09 -15.98 5.78
N ASP A 84 5.75 -16.87 5.04
CA ASP A 84 6.37 -18.08 5.60
C ASP A 84 7.47 -17.72 6.62
N ILE A 85 8.33 -16.75 6.29
CA ILE A 85 9.40 -16.29 7.16
C ILE A 85 8.84 -15.58 8.42
N LEU A 86 7.88 -14.67 8.26
CA LEU A 86 7.31 -13.94 9.38
C LEU A 86 6.47 -14.86 10.29
N GLY A 87 5.60 -15.67 9.70
CA GLY A 87 4.63 -16.49 10.42
C GLY A 87 5.22 -17.75 11.03
N CYS A 88 5.90 -18.56 10.20
CA CYS A 88 6.35 -19.88 10.63
C CYS A 88 7.68 -19.85 11.41
N ARG A 89 8.53 -18.84 11.19
CA ARG A 89 9.91 -18.86 11.72
C ARG A 89 10.20 -17.81 12.78
N HIS A 90 9.45 -16.72 12.84
CA HIS A 90 9.81 -15.60 13.72
C HIS A 90 8.74 -15.26 14.75
N TYR A 91 7.47 -15.35 14.36
CA TYR A 91 6.35 -14.99 15.22
C TYR A 91 5.40 -16.15 15.47
N ASP A 92 5.77 -17.41 15.26
CA ASP A 92 5.03 -18.63 15.65
C ASP A 92 3.51 -18.45 15.72
N PHE A 93 2.88 -18.01 14.62
CA PHE A 93 1.42 -17.97 14.55
C PHE A 93 0.95 -19.00 13.52
N ALA A 94 0.06 -19.88 13.97
CA ALA A 94 -0.55 -20.91 13.15
C ALA A 94 -1.62 -20.30 12.24
N ALA A 95 -1.20 -19.47 11.29
CA ALA A 95 -2.06 -19.15 10.16
C ALA A 95 -1.96 -20.33 9.18
N GLY A 96 -3.06 -21.03 8.94
CA GLY A 96 -3.12 -21.99 7.84
C GLY A 96 -2.81 -21.24 6.54
N SER A 97 -1.65 -21.53 5.94
CA SER A 97 -1.24 -20.87 4.71
C SER A 97 -2.29 -21.13 3.62
N PRO A 98 -2.74 -20.08 2.89
CA PRO A 98 -3.56 -20.25 1.71
C PRO A 98 -2.91 -21.24 0.73
N PRO A 99 -3.69 -21.92 -0.11
CA PRO A 99 -3.13 -22.82 -1.11
C PRO A 99 -2.13 -22.09 -2.02
N SER A 100 -1.11 -22.82 -2.46
CA SER A 100 -0.07 -22.26 -3.31
C SER A 100 -0.68 -21.85 -4.65
N PRO A 101 -0.23 -20.74 -5.26
CA PRO A 101 -0.58 -20.38 -6.65
C PRO A 101 -0.36 -21.53 -7.64
N HIS A 102 0.59 -22.42 -7.35
CA HIS A 102 0.84 -23.63 -8.15
C HIS A 102 -0.35 -24.59 -8.16
N ASP A 103 -1.10 -24.68 -7.06
CA ASP A 103 -2.25 -25.57 -6.90
C ASP A 103 -3.43 -25.15 -7.80
N PHE A 104 -3.50 -23.87 -8.17
CA PHE A 104 -4.50 -23.34 -9.11
C PHE A 104 -4.07 -23.45 -10.58
N GLY A 105 -2.88 -23.97 -10.86
CA GLY A 105 -2.38 -24.15 -12.21
C GLY A 105 -2.03 -22.84 -12.95
N PHE A 106 -1.83 -21.73 -12.25
CA PHE A 106 -1.45 -20.45 -12.88
C PHE A 106 -0.18 -20.50 -13.76
N PRO A 107 0.85 -21.31 -13.44
CA PRO A 107 2.02 -21.43 -14.31
C PRO A 107 1.76 -22.23 -15.60
N LYS A 108 0.64 -22.95 -15.70
CA LYS A 108 0.36 -23.79 -16.87
C LYS A 108 -0.10 -22.91 -18.05
N PRO A 109 0.40 -23.14 -19.27
CA PRO A 109 -0.06 -22.43 -20.45
C PRO A 109 -1.57 -22.65 -20.64
N GLN A 110 -2.30 -21.58 -20.92
CA GLN A 110 -3.74 -21.63 -21.10
C GLN A 110 -4.08 -21.83 -22.58
N PRO A 111 -4.91 -22.83 -22.93
CA PRO A 111 -5.14 -23.19 -24.33
C PRO A 111 -5.95 -22.14 -25.11
N TYR A 112 -6.67 -21.25 -24.43
CA TYR A 112 -7.49 -20.22 -25.06
C TYR A 112 -7.68 -18.99 -24.17
N TYR A 113 -7.98 -17.85 -24.81
CA TYR A 113 -8.09 -16.53 -24.16
C TYR A 113 -9.07 -16.50 -22.97
N LYS A 114 -10.24 -17.16 -23.09
CA LYS A 114 -11.22 -17.20 -21.99
C LYS A 114 -10.68 -17.87 -20.72
N ALA A 115 -9.91 -18.96 -20.86
CA ALA A 115 -9.27 -19.63 -19.73
C ALA A 115 -8.21 -18.72 -19.11
N MET A 116 -7.41 -18.04 -19.93
CA MET A 116 -6.44 -17.05 -19.47
C MET A 116 -7.11 -15.91 -18.69
N ALA A 117 -8.17 -15.31 -19.23
CA ALA A 117 -8.92 -14.24 -18.55
C ALA A 117 -9.48 -14.69 -17.19
N LYS A 118 -10.04 -15.90 -17.12
CA LYS A 118 -10.51 -16.51 -15.87
C LYS A 118 -9.37 -16.72 -14.87
N CYS A 119 -8.23 -17.25 -15.32
CA CYS A 119 -7.03 -17.39 -14.49
C CYS A 119 -6.54 -16.02 -13.98
N ILE A 120 -6.56 -14.96 -14.81
CA ILE A 120 -6.19 -13.59 -14.36
C ILE A 120 -7.13 -13.13 -13.25
N GLN A 121 -8.44 -13.33 -13.41
CA GLN A 121 -9.43 -12.92 -12.41
C GLN A 121 -9.25 -13.68 -11.08
N ILE A 122 -9.17 -15.01 -11.13
CA ILE A 122 -8.93 -15.85 -9.95
C ILE A 122 -7.61 -15.45 -9.29
N SER A 123 -6.61 -15.11 -10.10
CA SER A 123 -5.31 -14.72 -9.60
C SER A 123 -5.30 -13.43 -8.81
N ARG A 124 -6.10 -12.44 -9.23
CA ARG A 124 -6.29 -11.19 -8.50
C ARG A 124 -6.97 -11.43 -7.16
N THR A 125 -7.98 -12.30 -7.11
CA THR A 125 -8.65 -12.67 -5.86
C THR A 125 -7.65 -13.31 -4.88
N TRP A 126 -6.83 -14.26 -5.32
CA TRP A 126 -5.82 -14.86 -4.45
C TRP A 126 -4.71 -13.91 -4.06
N PHE A 127 -4.33 -12.98 -4.94
CA PHE A 127 -3.39 -11.92 -4.60
C PHE A 127 -3.89 -11.12 -3.38
N THR A 128 -5.17 -10.74 -3.36
CA THR A 128 -5.80 -10.07 -2.20
C THR A 128 -5.73 -10.92 -0.93
N VAL A 129 -5.96 -12.24 -1.03
CA VAL A 129 -5.88 -13.16 0.12
C VAL A 129 -4.46 -13.21 0.70
N TRP A 130 -3.45 -13.35 -0.15
CA TRP A 130 -2.04 -13.38 0.26
C TRP A 130 -1.57 -12.02 0.81
N GLY A 131 -2.04 -10.92 0.23
CA GLY A 131 -1.80 -9.56 0.75
C GLY A 131 -2.42 -9.37 2.13
N ALA A 132 -3.67 -9.81 2.33
CA ALA A 132 -4.34 -9.75 3.64
C ALA A 132 -3.60 -10.59 4.69
N LEU A 133 -3.12 -11.78 4.33
CA LEU A 133 -2.29 -12.59 5.22
C LEU A 133 -0.99 -11.86 5.60
N LEU A 134 -0.33 -11.19 4.66
CA LEU A 134 0.87 -10.41 4.96
C LEU A 134 0.58 -9.25 5.91
N SER A 135 -0.49 -8.51 5.68
CA SER A 135 -0.92 -7.44 6.59
C SER A 135 -1.22 -7.98 7.99
N TYR A 136 -1.89 -9.12 8.09
CA TYR A 136 -2.12 -9.80 9.37
C TYR A 136 -0.80 -10.21 10.05
N SER A 137 0.12 -10.82 9.31
CA SER A 137 1.45 -11.20 9.79
C SER A 137 2.23 -10.02 10.35
N ILE A 138 2.20 -8.87 9.66
CA ILE A 138 2.83 -7.62 10.11
C ILE A 138 2.14 -7.10 11.38
N ALA A 139 0.82 -7.07 11.43
CA ALA A 139 0.09 -6.61 12.61
C ALA A 139 0.37 -7.49 13.85
N CYS A 140 0.45 -8.82 13.67
CA CYS A 140 0.86 -9.74 14.73
C CYS A 140 2.29 -9.47 15.20
N ALA A 141 3.20 -9.22 14.26
CA ALA A 141 4.59 -8.89 14.56
C ALA A 141 4.71 -7.59 15.36
N GLU A 142 4.02 -6.52 14.95
CA GLU A 142 4.01 -5.23 15.62
C GLU A 142 3.39 -5.29 17.02
N THR A 143 2.31 -6.07 17.18
CA THR A 143 1.68 -6.30 18.49
C THR A 143 2.65 -6.97 19.45
N ARG A 144 3.35 -8.02 18.99
CA ARG A 144 4.36 -8.72 19.80
C ARG A 144 5.55 -7.84 20.12
N GLN A 145 6.04 -7.07 19.15
CA GLN A 145 7.12 -6.10 19.37
C GLN A 145 6.74 -5.06 20.43
N SER A 146 5.51 -4.54 20.38
CA SER A 146 5.00 -3.58 21.36
C SER A 146 4.90 -4.18 22.77
N GLN A 147 4.50 -5.45 22.88
CA GLN A 147 4.49 -6.17 24.16
C GLN A 147 5.90 -6.38 24.70
N SER A 148 6.85 -6.79 23.86
CA SER A 148 8.24 -7.03 24.25
C SER A 148 8.97 -5.76 24.69
N GLN A 149 8.65 -4.58 24.14
CA GLN A 149 9.27 -3.31 24.54
C GLN A 149 9.02 -2.92 26.00
N THR A 150 7.97 -3.46 26.64
CA THR A 150 7.73 -3.28 28.07
C THR A 150 8.77 -4.00 28.95
N HIS A 151 9.48 -4.98 28.38
CA HIS A 151 10.55 -5.72 29.04
C HIS A 151 11.91 -5.31 28.43
N HIS A 152 12.64 -4.45 29.15
CA HIS A 152 13.93 -3.87 28.70
C HIS A 152 15.02 -4.86 28.26
N SER A 153 14.87 -6.15 28.58
CA SER A 153 15.86 -7.21 28.31
C SER A 153 15.78 -7.83 26.91
N PHE A 154 14.68 -7.67 26.16
CA PHE A 154 14.54 -8.27 24.82
C PHE A 154 14.32 -7.20 23.74
N LYS A 155 15.43 -6.69 23.17
CA LYS A 155 15.39 -5.96 21.89
C LYS A 155 15.19 -6.95 20.74
N GLN A 156 13.96 -7.40 20.53
CA GLN A 156 13.61 -8.12 19.32
C GLN A 156 13.81 -7.18 18.11
N HIS A 157 14.40 -7.68 17.03
CA HIS A 157 14.54 -6.91 15.80
C HIS A 157 13.14 -6.54 15.29
N SER A 158 12.96 -5.31 14.81
CA SER A 158 11.69 -4.96 14.16
C SER A 158 11.43 -5.92 13.00
N TRP A 159 10.17 -6.24 12.73
CA TRP A 159 9.81 -7.13 11.61
C TRP A 159 10.45 -6.68 10.28
N MET A 160 10.59 -5.37 10.10
CA MET A 160 11.23 -4.76 8.95
C MET A 160 12.74 -5.02 8.91
N GLN A 161 13.44 -4.87 10.04
CA GLN A 161 14.85 -5.26 10.15
C GLN A 161 15.03 -6.76 9.91
N PHE A 162 14.12 -7.60 10.42
CA PHE A 162 14.19 -9.03 10.20
C PHE A 162 14.03 -9.40 8.72
N LEU A 163 13.07 -8.80 8.01
CA LEU A 163 12.94 -8.97 6.56
C LEU A 163 14.17 -8.44 5.81
N ALA A 164 14.73 -7.30 6.25
CA ALA A 164 15.94 -6.73 5.66
C ALA A 164 17.21 -7.58 5.92
N SER A 165 17.31 -8.25 7.07
CA SER A 165 18.42 -9.18 7.36
C SER A 165 18.32 -10.47 6.54
N ASN A 166 17.09 -10.88 6.18
CA ASN A 166 16.83 -12.00 5.27
C ASN A 166 16.82 -11.59 3.79
N ARG A 167 17.38 -10.42 3.45
CA ARG A 167 17.45 -9.87 2.09
C ARG A 167 18.21 -10.74 1.08
N LYS A 168 19.03 -11.70 1.53
CA LYS A 168 19.75 -12.62 0.63
C LYS A 168 18.91 -13.83 0.20
N THR A 169 17.90 -14.21 0.97
CA THR A 169 17.01 -15.35 0.67
C THR A 169 15.76 -14.92 -0.09
N ILE A 170 15.32 -13.69 0.14
CA ILE A 170 14.24 -13.04 -0.61
C ILE A 170 14.92 -12.24 -1.72
N ASP A 171 14.81 -12.64 -3.00
CA ASP A 171 15.30 -11.84 -4.15
C ASP A 171 14.72 -10.42 -4.10
N PHE A 172 15.42 -9.51 -3.44
CA PHE A 172 14.78 -8.38 -2.79
C PHE A 172 14.22 -7.40 -3.81
N HIS A 173 12.89 -7.38 -3.89
CA HIS A 173 12.18 -6.47 -4.79
C HIS A 173 11.88 -5.17 -4.04
N PRO A 174 12.00 -3.97 -4.67
CA PRO A 174 11.85 -2.65 -4.04
C PRO A 174 10.54 -2.37 -3.29
N TRP A 175 9.59 -3.31 -3.30
CA TRP A 175 8.29 -3.16 -2.66
C TRP A 175 8.37 -3.27 -1.14
N ILE A 176 9.36 -4.00 -0.56
CA ILE A 176 9.54 -4.03 0.90
C ILE A 176 9.96 -2.65 1.41
N ASP A 177 10.82 -1.96 0.66
CA ASP A 177 11.16 -0.56 0.95
C ASP A 177 9.92 0.33 0.83
N GLN A 178 8.96 0.01 -0.05
CA GLN A 178 7.67 0.70 -0.15
C GLN A 178 6.70 0.35 1.00
N LEU A 179 6.78 -0.86 1.57
CA LEU A 179 6.01 -1.23 2.77
C LEU A 179 6.49 -0.42 3.98
N GLY A 180 7.79 -0.16 4.07
CA GLY A 180 8.39 0.61 5.16
C GLY A 180 8.48 2.10 4.90
N ALA A 181 8.40 2.54 3.65
CA ALA A 181 8.38 3.94 3.29
C ALA A 181 7.06 4.53 3.78
N SER A 182 7.14 5.29 4.87
CA SER A 182 6.03 6.11 5.31
C SER A 182 5.56 7.04 4.17
N ALA A 183 4.29 7.45 4.20
CA ALA A 183 3.77 8.44 3.26
C ALA A 183 4.66 9.71 3.19
N MET A 184 5.31 10.04 4.32
CA MET A 184 6.31 11.09 4.42
C MET A 184 7.59 10.79 3.60
N GLU A 185 8.14 9.58 3.68
CA GLU A 185 9.33 9.19 2.90
C GLU A 185 9.03 9.22 1.40
N ALA A 186 7.87 8.67 0.99
CA ALA A 186 7.41 8.73 -0.40
C ALA A 186 7.27 10.18 -0.89
N PHE A 187 6.72 11.07 -0.05
CA PHE A 187 6.64 12.49 -0.35
C PHE A 187 8.02 13.12 -0.57
N PHE A 188 8.99 12.84 0.32
CA PHE A 188 10.33 13.40 0.18
C PHE A 188 11.10 12.88 -1.03
N GLN A 189 10.91 11.60 -1.41
CA GLN A 189 11.47 11.08 -2.66
C GLN A 189 10.88 11.79 -3.88
N GLN A 190 9.56 12.00 -3.90
CA GLN A 190 8.91 12.74 -4.98
C GLN A 190 9.40 14.20 -5.04
N GLN A 191 9.57 14.86 -3.89
CA GLN A 191 10.15 16.20 -3.82
C GLN A 191 11.58 16.23 -4.34
N LYS A 192 12.42 15.24 -4.00
CA LYS A 192 13.81 15.16 -4.50
C LYS A 192 13.85 15.10 -6.02
N GLU A 193 12.97 14.31 -6.64
CA GLU A 193 12.87 14.20 -8.09
C GLU A 193 12.34 15.48 -8.75
N ARG A 194 11.38 16.18 -8.12
CA ARG A 194 10.93 17.51 -8.59
C ARG A 194 12.05 18.54 -8.48
N ASN A 195 12.75 18.60 -7.34
CA ASN A 195 13.87 19.50 -7.09
C ASN A 195 14.97 19.28 -8.15
N LYS A 196 15.27 18.03 -8.51
CA LYS A 196 16.22 17.70 -9.59
C LYS A 196 15.83 18.34 -10.93
N ARG A 197 14.53 18.37 -11.25
CA ARG A 197 14.02 19.02 -12.49
C ARG A 197 14.08 20.54 -12.40
N ILE A 198 13.87 21.11 -11.21
CA ILE A 198 14.04 22.56 -10.97
C ILE A 198 15.51 22.94 -11.17
N CYS A 199 16.46 22.21 -10.58
CA CYS A 199 17.90 22.45 -10.77
C CYS A 199 18.32 22.50 -12.24
N GLN A 200 17.70 21.69 -13.10
CA GLN A 200 18.03 21.65 -14.54
C GLN A 200 17.58 22.90 -15.30
N ARG A 201 16.62 23.67 -14.77
CA ARG A 201 16.01 24.84 -15.41
C ARG A 201 16.29 26.14 -14.66
N GLU A 202 16.92 26.04 -13.50
CA GLU A 202 17.24 27.15 -12.61
C GLU A 202 18.29 28.07 -13.25
N THR A 203 18.03 29.38 -13.22
CA THR A 203 19.00 30.40 -13.63
C THR A 203 20.09 30.58 -12.56
N LEU A 204 21.23 31.18 -12.91
CA LEU A 204 22.30 31.45 -11.93
C LEU A 204 21.83 32.31 -10.75
N THR A 205 20.97 33.30 -11.01
CA THR A 205 20.42 34.18 -9.97
C THR A 205 19.47 33.42 -9.03
N GLU A 206 18.60 32.57 -9.58
CA GLU A 206 17.71 31.73 -8.77
C GLU A 206 18.50 30.74 -7.93
N ARG A 207 19.53 30.12 -8.50
CA ARG A 207 20.44 29.23 -7.81
C ARG A 207 21.12 29.91 -6.62
N GLN A 208 21.69 31.08 -6.84
CA GLN A 208 22.34 31.84 -5.76
C GLN A 208 21.33 32.19 -4.66
N LYS A 209 20.12 32.61 -5.04
CA LYS A 209 19.05 32.91 -4.07
C LYS A 209 18.69 31.66 -3.25
N ARG A 210 18.53 30.50 -3.90
CA ARG A 210 18.24 29.23 -3.24
C ARG A 210 19.36 28.82 -2.30
N GLU A 211 20.62 28.89 -2.74
CA GLU A 211 21.80 28.57 -1.91
C GLU A 211 21.91 29.51 -0.70
N ASN A 212 21.63 30.81 -0.86
CA ASN A 212 21.55 31.76 0.25
C ASN A 212 20.43 31.39 1.23
N CYS A 213 19.25 31.01 0.73
CA CYS A 213 18.15 30.55 1.59
C CYS A 213 18.45 29.21 2.28
N GLU A 214 19.26 28.34 1.68
CA GLU A 214 19.66 27.06 2.29
C GLU A 214 20.65 27.27 3.43
N GLN A 215 21.53 28.27 3.33
CA GLN A 215 22.45 28.69 4.40
C GLN A 215 21.73 29.44 5.52
N GLN A 216 20.78 30.31 5.17
CA GLN A 216 19.99 31.10 6.13
C GLN A 216 18.49 30.96 5.83
N PRO A 217 17.88 29.86 6.30
CA PRO A 217 16.47 29.59 6.07
C PRO A 217 15.57 30.68 6.66
N PRO A 218 14.66 31.28 5.87
CA PRO A 218 13.70 32.23 6.40
C PRO A 218 12.70 31.49 7.31
N THR A 219 12.37 32.10 8.43
CA THR A 219 11.40 31.55 9.40
C THR A 219 10.01 32.19 9.25
N ALA A 220 9.96 33.48 8.92
CA ALA A 220 8.71 34.24 8.87
C ALA A 220 7.93 34.14 7.54
N SER A 221 8.63 33.96 6.41
CA SER A 221 8.02 33.94 5.07
C SER A 221 7.80 32.53 4.51
N SER A 222 8.41 31.52 5.11
CA SER A 222 8.35 30.12 4.68
C SER A 222 7.08 29.41 5.15
N VAL A 223 6.54 28.53 4.31
CA VAL A 223 5.38 27.70 4.70
C VAL A 223 5.88 26.61 5.65
N VAL A 224 5.21 26.39 6.78
CA VAL A 224 5.56 25.30 7.70
C VAL A 224 4.54 24.17 7.55
N ILE A 225 5.04 22.98 7.28
CA ILE A 225 4.28 21.74 7.12
C ILE A 225 4.60 20.84 8.32
N LEU A 226 3.61 20.63 9.18
CA LEU A 226 3.68 19.71 10.31
C LEU A 226 3.26 18.32 9.87
N TRP A 227 4.12 17.34 10.10
CA TRP A 227 3.83 15.94 9.93
C TRP A 227 3.51 15.31 11.27
N SER A 228 2.30 14.81 11.43
CA SER A 228 1.84 14.13 12.64
C SER A 228 1.58 12.66 12.35
N HIS A 229 2.00 11.79 13.27
CA HIS A 229 1.57 10.39 13.30
C HIS A 229 0.08 10.29 13.61
N THR A 230 -0.63 9.48 12.83
CA THR A 230 -1.97 9.02 13.20
C THR A 230 -1.87 7.76 14.05
N CYS A 231 -2.94 7.43 14.77
CA CYS A 231 -3.05 6.16 15.49
C CYS A 231 -2.96 4.92 14.57
N THR A 232 -3.09 5.11 13.25
CA THR A 232 -2.92 4.05 12.24
C THR A 232 -1.47 3.88 11.78
N GLY A 233 -0.52 4.64 12.34
CA GLY A 233 0.90 4.61 11.93
C GLY A 233 1.18 5.34 10.61
N GLU A 234 0.19 6.04 10.06
CA GLU A 234 0.37 6.85 8.86
C GLU A 234 0.79 8.28 9.24
N TYR A 235 1.63 8.90 8.41
CA TYR A 235 1.95 10.32 8.57
C TYR A 235 0.95 11.16 7.79
N LYS A 236 0.34 12.13 8.45
CA LYS A 236 -0.46 13.18 7.82
C LYS A 236 0.27 14.51 7.87
N SER A 237 0.32 15.21 6.74
CA SER A 237 0.84 16.57 6.67
C SER A 237 -0.29 17.59 6.84
N SER A 238 -0.01 18.65 7.60
CA SER A 238 -0.89 19.80 7.78
C SER A 238 -0.09 21.09 7.61
N LYS A 239 -0.69 22.07 6.93
CA LYS A 239 -0.06 23.39 6.71
C LYS A 239 -0.43 24.32 7.87
N ILE A 240 0.58 24.97 8.45
CA ILE A 240 0.38 25.99 9.48
C ILE A 240 0.24 27.35 8.78
N MET A 241 -0.93 27.96 8.90
CA MET A 241 -1.29 29.18 8.16
C MET A 241 -0.87 30.47 8.87
N GLY A 242 -0.86 30.49 10.21
CA GLY A 242 -0.56 31.69 11.00
C GLY A 242 0.92 32.03 11.04
N LYS A 243 1.31 33.29 10.77
CA LYS A 243 2.71 33.73 10.84
C LYS A 243 3.32 33.53 12.24
N GLN A 244 2.60 33.92 13.28
CA GLN A 244 3.07 33.77 14.66
C GLN A 244 3.15 32.29 15.05
N GLN A 245 2.12 31.51 14.71
CA GLN A 245 2.10 30.06 14.92
C GLN A 245 3.27 29.36 14.22
N ARG A 246 3.65 29.77 13.00
CA ARG A 246 4.81 29.22 12.29
C ARG A 246 6.10 29.40 13.09
N LEU A 247 6.32 30.58 13.70
CA LEU A 247 7.49 30.83 14.53
C LEU A 247 7.45 30.02 15.83
N GLU A 248 6.31 30.02 16.53
CA GLU A 248 6.13 29.24 17.76
C GLU A 248 6.36 27.73 17.52
N HIS A 249 5.83 27.21 16.41
CA HIS A 249 6.07 25.83 16.01
C HIS A 249 7.53 25.59 15.66
N LEU A 250 8.19 26.46 14.89
CA LEU A 250 9.62 26.29 14.61
C LEU A 250 10.47 26.36 15.87
N ASP A 251 10.13 27.19 16.86
CA ASP A 251 10.89 27.30 18.11
C ASP A 251 10.66 26.10 19.04
N SER A 252 9.48 25.48 18.98
CA SER A 252 9.12 24.34 19.84
C SER A 252 9.77 23.00 19.44
N TYR A 253 10.33 22.89 18.23
CA TYR A 253 10.96 21.66 17.74
C TYR A 253 12.49 21.78 17.78
N SER A 254 13.19 20.66 17.92
CA SER A 254 14.65 20.63 17.82
C SER A 254 15.13 20.69 16.36
N GLU A 255 16.39 21.04 16.12
CA GLU A 255 16.95 21.08 14.75
C GLU A 255 16.87 19.74 14.02
N ASN A 256 16.98 18.62 14.75
CA ASN A 256 16.84 17.28 14.16
C ASN A 256 15.41 16.94 13.72
N GLN A 257 14.43 17.70 14.19
CA GLN A 257 13.02 17.54 13.86
C GLN A 257 12.57 18.53 12.79
N LYS A 258 13.47 19.38 12.30
CA LYS A 258 13.19 20.37 11.26
C LYS A 258 13.98 20.02 10.01
N ARG A 259 13.35 20.21 8.86
CA ARG A 259 13.99 20.08 7.56
C ARG A 259 13.52 21.18 6.65
N TYR A 260 14.42 22.06 6.25
CA TYR A 260 14.11 23.13 5.30
C TYR A 260 14.26 22.66 3.85
N ASN A 261 13.35 23.11 2.98
CA ASN A 261 13.36 22.87 1.54
C ASN A 261 13.43 24.21 0.80
N ALA A 262 14.65 24.59 0.38
CA ALA A 262 14.92 25.87 -0.26
C ALA A 262 14.24 26.03 -1.63
N PHE A 263 13.89 24.94 -2.33
CA PHE A 263 13.24 24.99 -3.64
C PHE A 263 11.82 25.54 -3.58
N HIS A 264 11.12 25.29 -2.47
CA HIS A 264 9.73 25.68 -2.30
C HIS A 264 9.53 26.70 -1.16
N ASN A 265 10.61 27.07 -0.48
CA ASN A 265 10.56 27.92 0.72
C ASN A 265 9.63 27.32 1.80
N GLU A 266 9.83 26.03 2.09
CA GLU A 266 9.00 25.27 3.02
C GLU A 266 9.85 24.65 4.14
N TRP A 267 9.34 24.67 5.36
CA TRP A 267 9.83 23.86 6.47
C TRP A 267 8.96 22.63 6.64
N HIS A 268 9.59 21.48 6.83
CA HIS A 268 8.94 20.27 7.29
C HIS A 268 9.35 20.00 8.73
N ILE A 269 8.37 19.85 9.62
CA ILE A 269 8.58 19.53 11.02
C ILE A 269 7.86 18.22 11.37
N CYS A 270 8.44 17.40 12.26
CA CYS A 270 7.92 16.11 12.66
C CYS A 270 8.13 15.84 14.16
#